data_AF-A0A7K2C8T1-F1
#
_entry.id   AF-A0A7K2C8T1-F1
#
_cell.length_a   1.000
_cell.length_b   1.000
_cell.length_c   1.000
_cell.angle_alpha   90.00
_cell.angle_beta   90.00
_cell.angle_gamma   90.00
#
_symmetry.space_group_name_H-M   'P 1'
#
loop_
_entity.id
_entity.type
_entity.pdbx_description
1 polymer ?
#
loop_
_entity_poly.entity_id
_entity_poly.type
_entity_poly.pdbx_seq_one_letter_code
_entity_poly.pdbx_strand_id
1 'polypeptide(L)' 'MTRPAISSHAGLTPEERETAGIRDSLLRISVGIEHEDDLIADFSQALQ' A
#
# COMPACT_ATOMS: atom_id res chain seq x y z
N MET A 1 4.14 4.87 -2.43
CA MET A 1 3.43 3.61 -2.08
C MET A 1 4.38 2.62 -1.41
N THR A 2 3.91 1.74 -0.55
CA THR A 2 4.71 0.67 0.08
C THR A 2 3.93 -0.64 0.16
N ARG A 3 4.58 -1.79 -0.05
CA ARG A 3 4.04 -3.12 0.31
C ARG A 3 4.46 -3.47 1.74
N PRO A 4 3.56 -3.44 2.74
CA PRO A 4 3.96 -3.65 4.14
C PRO A 4 4.60 -5.02 4.37
N ALA A 5 4.10 -6.07 3.72
CA ALA A 5 4.57 -7.45 3.86
C ALA A 5 6.07 -7.66 3.53
N ILE A 6 6.66 -6.79 2.69
CA ILE A 6 8.10 -6.85 2.32
C ILE A 6 8.89 -5.62 2.77
N SER A 7 8.28 -4.72 3.53
CA SER A 7 8.93 -3.52 4.07
C SER A 7 8.74 -3.44 5.58
N SER A 8 7.86 -2.55 6.06
CA SER A 8 7.68 -2.28 7.49
C SER A 8 7.26 -3.50 8.33
N HIS A 9 6.66 -4.52 7.71
CA HIS A 9 6.20 -5.75 8.38
C HIS A 9 6.91 -7.00 7.85
N ALA A 10 8.07 -6.84 7.21
CA ALA A 10 8.86 -7.96 6.69
C ALA A 10 9.36 -8.92 7.78
N GLY A 11 9.49 -8.45 9.03
CA GLY A 11 9.93 -9.26 10.16
C GLY A 11 8.87 -10.16 10.78
N LEU A 12 7.59 -10.00 10.41
CA LEU A 12 6.51 -10.86 10.89
C LEU A 12 6.47 -12.16 10.09
N THR A 13 6.06 -13.26 10.72
CA THR A 13 5.72 -14.50 10.02
C THR A 13 4.48 -14.30 9.14
N PRO A 14 4.24 -15.17 8.13
CA PRO A 14 3.02 -15.10 7.33
C PRO A 14 1.72 -15.16 8.16
N GLU A 15 1.70 -15.97 9.22
CA GLU A 15 0.53 -16.13 10.09
C GLU A 15 0.25 -14.88 10.94
N GLU A 16 1.29 -14.25 11.49
CA GLU A 16 1.15 -12.98 12.21
C GLU A 16 0.67 -11.85 11.29
N ARG A 17 1.17 -11.82 10.03
CA ARG A 17 0.70 -10.87 9.03
C ARG A 17 -0.76 -11.07 8.66
N GLU A 18 -1.19 -12.31 8.42
CA GLU A 18 -2.58 -12.63 8.10
C GLU A 18 -3.51 -12.24 9.26
N THR A 19 -3.11 -12.55 10.50
CA THR A 19 -3.86 -12.16 11.71
C THR A 19 -3.99 -10.65 11.84
N ALA A 20 -2.97 -9.88 11.44
CA ALA A 20 -3.00 -8.42 11.40
C ALA A 20 -3.71 -7.84 10.16
N GLY A 21 -4.25 -8.67 9.26
CA GLY A 21 -4.89 -8.24 8.01
C GLY A 21 -3.92 -7.78 6.92
N ILE A 22 -2.62 -8.09 7.04
CA ILE A 22 -1.57 -7.70 6.12
C ILE A 22 -1.37 -8.81 5.07
N ARG A 23 -2.14 -8.73 4.00
CA ARG A 23 -1.99 -9.62 2.85
C ARG A 23 -0.76 -9.26 2.02
N ASP A 24 -0.20 -10.24 1.31
CA ASP A 24 0.95 -10.01 0.42
C ASP A 24 0.64 -9.05 -0.75
N SER A 25 -0.63 -8.96 -1.14
CA SER A 25 -1.15 -8.03 -2.14
C SER A 25 -1.48 -6.64 -1.60
N LEU A 26 -1.34 -6.39 -0.29
CA LEU A 26 -1.72 -5.12 0.32
C LEU A 26 -0.75 -4.00 -0.11
N LEU A 27 -1.31 -2.96 -0.70
CA LEU A 27 -0.63 -1.70 -0.98
C LEU A 27 -1.04 -0.66 0.07
N ARG A 28 -0.06 -0.02 0.69
CA ARG A 28 -0.26 1.13 1.58
C ARG A 28 0.20 2.40 0.87
N ILE A 29 -0.66 3.41 0.88
CA ILE A 29 -0.41 4.71 0.26
C ILE A 29 -0.52 5.79 1.34
N SER A 30 0.50 6.64 1.45
CA SER A 30 0.42 7.87 2.22
C SER A 30 0.05 8.98 1.25
N VAL A 31 -1.17 9.51 1.38
CA VAL A 31 -1.64 10.62 0.55
C VAL A 31 -1.03 11.92 1.10
N GLY A 32 -0.42 12.72 0.22
CA GLY A 32 0.17 14.01 0.59
C GLY A 32 -0.86 15.14 0.55
N ILE A 33 -0.39 16.36 0.26
CA ILE A 33 -1.21 17.59 0.19
C ILE A 33 -1.22 18.18 -1.23
N GLU A 34 -0.93 17.35 -2.24
CA GLU A 34 -1.02 17.69 -3.65
C GLU A 34 -2.46 18.01 -4.07
N HIS A 35 -2.64 18.61 -5.24
CA HIS A 35 -3.95 18.87 -5.81
C HIS A 35 -4.69 17.54 -6.07
N GLU A 36 -5.97 17.47 -5.74
CA GLU A 36 -6.74 16.23 -5.82
C GLU A 36 -6.82 15.67 -7.25
N ASP A 37 -6.95 16.54 -8.24
CA ASP A 37 -7.02 16.14 -9.65
C ASP A 37 -5.73 15.48 -10.15
N ASP A 38 -4.57 15.94 -9.67
CA ASP A 38 -3.27 15.35 -10.03
C ASP A 38 -3.16 13.93 -9.45
N LEU A 39 -3.57 13.74 -8.20
CA LEU A 39 -3.60 12.43 -7.55
C LEU A 39 -4.56 11.46 -8.25
N ILE A 40 -5.77 11.93 -8.60
CA ILE A 40 -6.77 11.12 -9.30
C ILE A 40 -6.26 10.72 -10.69
N ALA A 41 -5.64 11.65 -11.43
CA ALA A 41 -5.07 11.38 -12.74
C ALA A 41 -3.95 10.33 -12.66
N ASP A 42 -3.05 10.45 -11.68
CA ASP A 42 -1.94 9.50 -11.47
C ASP A 42 -2.46 8.09 -11.15
N PHE A 43 -3.41 7.96 -10.21
CA PHE A 43 -4.02 6.67 -9.91
C PHE A 43 -4.83 6.09 -11.07
N SER A 44 -5.53 6.94 -11.83
CA SER A 44 -6.29 6.50 -13.00
C SER A 44 -5.37 5.95 -14.08
N GLN A 45 -4.21 6.58 -14.31
CA GLN A 45 -3.21 6.10 -15.24
C GLN A 45 -2.55 4.78 -14.77
N ALA A 46 -2.28 4.66 -13.47
CA ALA A 46 -1.62 3.48 -12.90
C ALA A 46 -2.51 2.23 -12.80
N LEU A 47 -3.84 2.39 -12.78
CA LEU A 47 -4.82 1.30 -12.63
C LEU A 47 -5.43 0.81 -13.95
N GLN A 48 -5.03 1.40 -15.09
CA GLN A 48 -5.37 0.90 -16.44
C GLN A 48 -4.57 -0.36 -16.78
#